data_AF-A0A7J4UWU9-F1
#
_entry.id   AF-A0A7J4UWU9-F1
#
_cell.length_a   1.000
_cell.length_b   1.000
_cell.length_c   1.000
_cell.angle_alpha   90.00
_cell.angle_beta   90.00
_cell.angle_gamma   90.00
#
_symmetry.space_group_name_H-M   'P 1'
#
loop_
_entity.id
_entity.type
_entity.pdbx_description
1 polymer ?
#
loop_
_entity_poly.entity_id
_entity_poly.type
_entity_poly.pdbx_seq_one_letter_code
_entity_poly.pdbx_strand_id
1 'polypeptide(L)'
;MKIMKKDIKPNERIITFFALESMELRKSKKINKNFLELNLYDKTGKIKGYLWNDPIIAAATLKEKSFVKVQGIIKTVNDSLIINVEKIRIAKKEEFDIRDFMEVVPGGIDLWHKKLLESIETIKDITCRKVIDSF
;
A
#
# COMPACT_ATOMS: atom_id res chain seq x y z
N MET A 1 -15.73 9.29 -1.93
CA MET A 1 -15.87 7.94 -1.33
C MET A 1 -14.71 7.10 -1.85
N LYS A 2 -13.79 6.67 -0.98
CA LYS A 2 -12.57 5.93 -1.36
C LYS A 2 -12.87 4.43 -1.23
N ILE A 3 -12.64 3.65 -2.29
CA ILE A 3 -12.99 2.22 -2.31
C ILE A 3 -11.79 1.42 -1.79
N MET A 4 -11.92 0.82 -0.61
CA MET A 4 -10.88 -0.05 -0.03
C MET A 4 -10.98 -1.45 -0.64
N LYS A 5 -9.91 -2.26 -0.54
CA LYS A 5 -9.92 -3.64 -1.07
C LYS A 5 -11.11 -4.46 -0.56
N LYS A 6 -11.53 -4.28 0.70
CA LYS A 6 -12.69 -5.01 1.27
C LYS A 6 -14.01 -4.76 0.53
N ASP A 7 -14.15 -3.60 -0.10
CA ASP A 7 -15.38 -3.19 -0.79
C ASP A 7 -15.36 -3.52 -2.29
N ILE A 8 -14.27 -4.14 -2.76
CA ILE A 8 -14.10 -4.51 -4.16
C ILE A 8 -14.93 -5.74 -4.48
N LYS A 9 -15.79 -5.62 -5.50
CA LYS A 9 -16.51 -6.75 -6.09
C LYS A 9 -15.86 -7.19 -7.40
N PRO A 10 -15.99 -8.48 -7.76
CA PRO A 10 -15.51 -8.98 -9.05
C PRO A 10 -16.27 -8.32 -10.22
N ASN A 11 -15.56 -8.12 -11.33
CA ASN A 11 -16.07 -7.54 -12.57
C ASN A 11 -16.51 -6.07 -12.51
N GLU A 12 -16.15 -5.35 -11.44
CA GLU A 12 -16.37 -3.91 -11.34
C GLU A 12 -15.17 -3.11 -11.84
N ARG A 13 -15.46 -1.96 -12.45
CA ARG A 13 -14.45 -0.95 -12.78
C ARG A 13 -14.28 -0.03 -11.58
N ILE A 14 -13.05 0.05 -11.07
CA ILE A 14 -12.75 0.84 -9.89
C ILE A 14 -11.73 1.93 -10.21
N ILE A 15 -11.82 3.04 -9.48
CA ILE A 15 -10.79 4.07 -9.42
C ILE A 15 -10.49 4.26 -7.94
N THR A 16 -9.32 3.79 -7.51
CA THR A 16 -8.93 3.87 -6.10
C THR A 16 -7.44 4.11 -5.96
N PHE A 17 -6.98 4.21 -4.71
CA PHE A 17 -5.59 4.43 -4.36
C PHE A 17 -5.03 3.20 -3.68
N PHE A 18 -3.79 2.87 -3.97
CA PHE A 18 -3.03 1.79 -3.36
C PHE A 18 -1.62 2.26 -3.03
N ALA A 19 -0.97 1.63 -2.06
CA ALA A 19 0.47 1.72 -1.90
C ALA A 19 1.14 0.67 -2.80
N LEU A 20 2.21 1.07 -3.49
CA LEU A 20 2.99 0.18 -4.35
C LEU A 20 4.11 -0.47 -3.52
N GLU A 21 4.02 -1.78 -3.30
CA GLU A 21 5.07 -2.55 -2.60
C GLU A 21 6.24 -2.84 -3.53
N SER A 22 5.98 -3.43 -4.68
CA SER A 22 6.98 -3.74 -5.70
C SER A 22 6.37 -3.76 -7.09
N MET A 23 7.22 -3.61 -8.11
CA MET A 23 6.82 -3.77 -9.50
C MET A 23 7.85 -4.59 -10.29
N GLU A 24 7.37 -5.40 -11.22
CA GLU A 24 8.23 -6.21 -12.09
C GLU A 24 7.77 -6.16 -13.54
N LEU A 25 8.67 -5.76 -14.44
CA LEU A 25 8.42 -5.83 -15.88
C LEU A 25 8.61 -7.27 -16.34
N ARG A 26 7.52 -7.90 -16.80
CA ARG A 26 7.50 -9.29 -17.25
C ARG A 26 7.06 -9.38 -18.70
N LYS A 27 7.38 -10.50 -19.34
CA LYS A 27 6.96 -10.80 -20.72
C LYS A 27 5.98 -11.96 -20.72
N SER A 28 4.81 -11.76 -21.32
CA SER A 28 3.79 -12.81 -21.40
C SER A 28 4.22 -13.87 -22.40
N LYS A 29 4.34 -15.12 -21.94
CA LYS A 29 4.65 -16.28 -22.81
C LYS A 29 3.56 -16.54 -23.85
N LYS A 30 2.30 -16.17 -23.59
CA LYS A 30 1.17 -16.40 -24.49
C LYS A 30 1.00 -15.33 -25.57
N ILE A 31 1.20 -14.06 -25.22
CA ILE A 31 0.88 -12.92 -26.09
C ILE A 31 2.17 -12.28 -26.65
N ASN A 32 3.35 -12.70 -26.16
CA ASN A 32 4.67 -12.15 -26.49
C ASN A 32 4.80 -10.63 -26.25
N LYS A 33 3.87 -10.05 -25.47
CA LYS A 33 3.86 -8.64 -25.05
C LYS A 33 4.40 -8.50 -23.63
N ASN A 34 5.05 -7.37 -23.37
CA ASN A 34 5.47 -6.99 -22.02
C ASN A 34 4.25 -6.56 -21.21
N PHE A 35 4.29 -6.77 -19.91
CA PHE A 35 3.32 -6.27 -18.94
C PHE A 35 4.05 -5.94 -17.64
N LEU A 36 3.50 -5.02 -16.87
CA LEU A 36 4.01 -4.66 -15.56
C LEU A 36 3.16 -5.36 -14.50
N GLU A 37 3.76 -6.27 -13.75
CA GLU A 37 3.16 -6.88 -12.56
C GLU A 37 3.39 -5.95 -11.37
N LEU A 38 2.32 -5.59 -10.69
CA LEU A 38 2.31 -4.64 -9.58
C LEU A 38 1.82 -5.36 -8.33
N ASN A 39 2.58 -5.28 -7.23
CA ASN A 39 2.10 -5.70 -5.92
C ASN A 39 1.58 -4.45 -5.19
N LEU A 40 0.26 -4.38 -5.08
CA LEU A 40 -0.45 -3.25 -4.50
C LEU A 40 -0.99 -3.67 -3.13
N TYR A 41 -1.03 -2.75 -2.19
CA TYR A 41 -1.65 -2.99 -0.90
C TYR A 41 -2.39 -1.79 -0.38
N ASP A 42 -3.37 -2.07 0.46
CA ASP A 42 -4.14 -1.12 1.23
C ASP A 42 -4.30 -1.67 2.65
N LYS A 43 -4.88 -0.90 3.58
CA LYS A 43 -5.08 -1.36 4.98
C LYS A 43 -5.85 -2.69 5.10
N THR A 44 -6.69 -3.00 4.11
CA THR A 44 -7.50 -4.22 4.08
C THR A 44 -6.81 -5.42 3.42
N GLY A 45 -5.58 -5.24 2.92
CA GLY A 45 -4.71 -6.32 2.45
C GLY A 45 -4.08 -6.06 1.08
N LYS A 46 -3.35 -7.06 0.60
CA LYS A 46 -2.62 -7.02 -0.69
C LYS A 46 -3.49 -7.46 -1.87
N ILE A 47 -3.21 -6.92 -3.05
CA ILE A 47 -3.84 -7.25 -4.33
C ILE A 47 -2.82 -7.14 -5.47
N LYS A 48 -2.90 -8.06 -6.44
CA LYS A 48 -2.03 -8.03 -7.63
C LYS A 48 -2.66 -7.18 -8.73
N GLY A 49 -1.86 -6.34 -9.36
CA GLY A 49 -2.22 -5.55 -10.53
C GLY A 49 -1.42 -5.97 -11.76
N TYR A 50 -2.07 -5.99 -12.92
CA TYR A 50 -1.41 -6.21 -14.21
C TYR A 50 -1.69 -5.03 -15.13
N LEU A 51 -0.63 -4.32 -15.54
CA LEU A 51 -0.71 -3.22 -16.50
C LEU A 51 -0.13 -3.66 -17.85
N TRP A 52 -0.95 -3.54 -18.89
CA TRP A 52 -0.57 -3.89 -20.26
C TRP A 52 -0.30 -2.67 -21.14
N ASN A 53 -0.88 -1.52 -20.81
CA ASN A 53 -0.69 -0.28 -21.54
C ASN A 53 0.66 0.34 -21.13
N ASP A 54 1.56 0.47 -22.09
CA ASP A 54 2.86 1.12 -21.94
C ASP A 54 3.65 0.73 -20.67
N PRO A 55 3.88 -0.57 -20.43
CA PRO A 55 4.44 -1.07 -19.17
C PRO A 55 5.87 -0.55 -18.91
N ILE A 56 6.62 -0.24 -19.97
CA ILE A 56 7.98 0.32 -19.88
C ILE A 56 7.94 1.77 -19.36
N ILE A 57 7.02 2.59 -19.88
CA ILE A 57 6.86 3.98 -19.46
C ILE A 57 6.37 4.02 -18.01
N ALA A 58 5.41 3.16 -17.67
CA ALA A 58 4.92 3.05 -16.30
C ALA A 58 6.03 2.61 -15.34
N ALA A 59 6.85 1.62 -15.69
CA ALA A 59 7.98 1.20 -14.87
C ALA A 59 9.01 2.32 -14.64
N ALA A 60 9.24 3.17 -15.64
CA ALA A 60 10.15 4.31 -15.52
C ALA A 60 9.55 5.48 -14.69
N THR A 61 8.23 5.62 -14.67
CA THR A 61 7.55 6.73 -13.99
C THR A 61 7.18 6.40 -12.54
N LEU A 62 6.87 5.14 -12.27
CA LEU A 62 6.46 4.68 -10.95
C LEU A 62 7.69 4.44 -10.07
N LYS A 63 7.53 4.68 -8.77
CA LYS A 63 8.55 4.43 -7.76
C LYS A 63 7.99 3.50 -6.70
N GLU A 64 8.75 2.48 -6.33
CA GLU A 64 8.40 1.58 -5.22
C GLU A 64 8.20 2.38 -3.92
N LYS A 65 7.40 1.84 -3.00
CA LYS A 65 7.03 2.48 -1.73
C LYS A 65 6.32 3.83 -1.90
N SER A 66 5.73 4.08 -3.07
CA SER A 66 4.94 5.29 -3.35
C SER A 66 3.44 4.96 -3.40
N PHE A 67 2.61 5.96 -3.14
CA PHE A 67 1.16 5.85 -3.29
C PHE A 67 0.77 6.11 -4.73
N VAL A 68 -0.10 5.27 -5.26
CA VAL A 68 -0.52 5.29 -6.66
C VAL A 68 -2.04 5.33 -6.76
N LYS A 69 -2.54 6.11 -7.71
CA LYS A 69 -3.94 6.08 -8.12
C LYS A 69 -4.07 5.10 -9.28
N VAL A 70 -4.91 4.09 -9.09
CA VAL A 70 -5.12 2.98 -10.01
C VAL A 70 -6.55 3.03 -10.52
N GLN A 71 -6.67 2.98 -11.85
CA GLN A 71 -7.94 2.76 -12.54
C GLN A 71 -7.86 1.44 -13.30
N GLY A 72 -8.84 0.57 -13.08
CA GLY A 72 -8.84 -0.74 -13.70
C GLY A 72 -10.12 -1.53 -13.43
N ILE A 73 -10.14 -2.75 -13.95
CA ILE A 73 -11.24 -3.69 -13.80
C ILE A 73 -10.79 -4.84 -12.91
N ILE A 74 -11.62 -5.19 -11.93
CA ILE A 74 -11.35 -6.29 -11.03
C ILE A 74 -11.74 -7.61 -11.70
N LYS A 75 -10.81 -8.56 -11.68
CA LYS A 75 -11.02 -9.91 -12.19
C LYS A 75 -10.76 -10.92 -11.09
N THR A 76 -11.48 -12.03 -11.11
CA THR A 76 -11.18 -13.18 -10.26
C THR A 76 -10.39 -14.19 -11.09
N VAL A 77 -9.22 -14.58 -10.62
CA VAL A 77 -8.40 -15.63 -11.22
C VAL A 77 -8.01 -16.59 -10.11
N ASN A 78 -8.41 -17.86 -10.23
CA ASN A 78 -8.15 -18.92 -9.24
C ASN A 78 -8.53 -18.48 -7.82
N ASP A 79 -9.78 -18.02 -7.64
CA ASP A 79 -10.34 -17.50 -6.38
C ASP A 79 -9.62 -16.29 -5.76
N SER A 80 -8.65 -15.71 -6.48
CA SER A 80 -7.94 -14.50 -6.08
C SER A 80 -8.38 -13.31 -6.91
N LEU A 81 -8.64 -12.18 -6.24
CA LEU A 81 -8.93 -10.91 -6.91
C LEU A 81 -7.64 -10.31 -7.46
N ILE A 82 -7.67 -9.93 -8.73
CA ILE A 82 -6.60 -9.22 -9.42
C ILE A 82 -7.17 -7.97 -10.09
N ILE A 83 -6.33 -6.95 -10.27
CA ILE A 83 -6.70 -5.73 -10.98
C ILE A 83 -6.08 -5.76 -12.38
N ASN A 84 -6.92 -5.72 -13.41
CA ASN A 84 -6.45 -5.38 -14.75
C ASN A 84 -6.36 -3.86 -14.86
N VAL A 85 -5.16 -3.32 -14.73
CA VAL A 85 -4.91 -1.89 -14.66
C VAL A 85 -4.96 -1.28 -16.06
N GLU A 86 -5.80 -0.27 -16.23
CA GLU A 86 -5.91 0.50 -17.46
C GLU A 86 -5.05 1.76 -17.42
N LYS A 87 -5.03 2.43 -16.26
CA LYS A 87 -4.24 3.64 -16.01
C LYS A 87 -3.72 3.64 -14.58
N ILE A 88 -2.48 4.08 -14.42
CA ILE A 88 -1.83 4.24 -13.13
C ILE A 88 -1.00 5.53 -13.11
N ARG A 89 -0.98 6.21 -11.97
CA ARG A 89 -0.09 7.35 -11.74
C ARG A 89 0.28 7.44 -10.26
N ILE A 90 1.38 8.14 -9.96
CA ILE A 90 1.70 8.53 -8.58
C ILE A 90 0.60 9.47 -8.06
N ALA A 91 0.14 9.19 -6.84
CA ALA A 91 -0.82 10.02 -6.13
C ALA A 91 -0.10 11.21 -5.48
N LYS A 92 -0.70 12.40 -5.53
CA LYS A 92 -0.15 13.56 -4.81
C LYS A 92 -0.47 13.44 -3.32
N LYS A 93 0.38 14.01 -2.45
CA LYS A 93 0.19 13.95 -1.00
C LYS A 93 -1.16 14.51 -0.53
N GLU A 94 -1.77 15.42 -1.27
CA GLU A 94 -3.10 15.97 -0.92
C GLU A 94 -4.27 15.02 -1.26
N GLU A 95 -4.05 13.99 -2.09
CA GLU A 95 -5.13 13.14 -2.61
C GLU A 95 -5.40 11.89 -1.76
N PHE A 96 -4.58 11.63 -0.75
CA PHE A 96 -4.69 10.43 0.06
C PHE A 96 -4.30 10.69 1.52
N ASP A 97 -5.04 10.07 2.45
CA ASP A 97 -4.63 10.02 3.85
C ASP A 97 -3.73 8.80 4.08
N ILE A 98 -2.59 8.99 4.76
CA ILE A 98 -1.67 7.92 5.15
C ILE A 98 -2.37 6.90 6.05
N ARG A 99 -3.36 7.35 6.84
CA ARG A 99 -4.17 6.51 7.74
C ARG A 99 -4.99 5.44 7.00
N ASP A 100 -5.20 5.62 5.69
CA ASP A 100 -5.90 4.63 4.87
C ASP A 100 -5.02 3.42 4.54
N PHE A 101 -3.69 3.54 4.59
CA PHE A 101 -2.76 2.49 4.15
C PHE A 101 -1.94 1.87 5.27
N MET A 102 -1.89 2.51 6.43
CA MET A 102 -1.22 1.99 7.61
C MET A 102 -2.21 1.81 8.75
N GLU A 103 -2.02 0.75 9.54
CA GLU A 103 -2.71 0.62 10.81
C GLU A 103 -2.20 1.71 11.75
N VAL A 104 -2.97 2.77 11.90
CA VAL A 104 -2.76 3.73 12.97
C VAL A 104 -3.20 3.05 14.25
N VAL A 105 -2.29 2.94 15.21
CA VAL A 105 -2.60 2.38 16.52
C VAL A 105 -3.78 3.18 17.11
N PRO A 106 -4.83 2.52 17.65
CA PRO A 106 -6.00 3.22 18.18
C PRO A 106 -5.60 4.29 19.19
N GLY A 107 -6.04 5.54 18.95
CA GLY A 107 -5.68 6.70 19.78
C GLY A 107 -4.50 7.55 19.29
N GLY A 108 -3.87 7.17 18.17
CA GLY A 108 -2.87 8.01 17.49
C GLY A 108 -1.49 7.98 18.14
N ILE A 109 -0.50 8.52 17.44
CA ILE A 109 0.91 8.49 17.87
C ILE A 109 1.08 9.14 19.25
N ASP A 110 0.35 10.22 19.54
CA ASP A 110 0.45 10.97 20.79
C ASP A 110 0.04 10.13 22.01
N LEU A 111 -1.04 9.34 21.91
CA LEU A 111 -1.49 8.47 22.99
C LEU A 111 -0.45 7.39 23.30
N TRP A 112 0.13 6.78 22.27
CA TRP A 112 1.09 5.69 22.45
C TRP A 112 2.46 6.19 22.88
N HIS A 113 2.86 7.38 22.42
CA HIS A 113 4.02 8.07 22.95
C HIS A 113 3.86 8.36 24.45
N LYS A 114 2.69 8.86 24.86
CA LYS A 114 2.38 9.07 26.28
C LYS A 114 2.43 7.78 27.09
N LYS A 115 1.81 6.70 26.61
CA LYS A 115 1.85 5.38 27.27
C LYS A 115 3.26 4.81 27.40
N LEU A 116 4.12 5.04 26.41
CA LEU A 116 5.52 4.64 26.46
C LEU A 116 6.25 5.37 27.59
N LEU A 117 6.08 6.68 27.70
CA LEU A 117 6.66 7.49 28.79
C LEU A 117 6.15 7.04 30.15
N GLU A 118 4.83 6.84 30.30
CA GLU A 118 4.23 6.30 31.52
C GLU A 118 4.83 4.92 31.88
N SER A 119 5.11 4.08 30.89
CA SER A 119 5.74 2.76 31.12
C SER A 119 7.19 2.89 31.56
N ILE A 120 7.95 3.84 31.00
CA ILE A 120 9.32 4.13 31.42
C ILE A 120 9.37 4.56 32.90
N GLU A 121 8.40 5.36 33.34
CA GLU A 121 8.29 5.79 34.74
C GLU A 121 8.09 4.63 35.72
N THR A 122 7.52 3.51 35.28
CA THR A 122 7.34 2.30 36.12
C THR A 122 8.64 1.53 36.38
N ILE A 123 9.71 1.78 35.63
CA ILE A 123 11.00 1.11 35.78
C ILE A 123 11.69 1.65 37.04
N LYS A 124 11.65 0.89 38.14
CA LYS A 124 12.21 1.28 39.44
C LYS A 124 13.71 1.00 39.59
N ASP A 125 14.27 0.15 38.72
CA ASP A 125 15.69 -0.19 38.78
C ASP A 125 16.56 1.01 38.43
N ILE A 126 17.45 1.40 39.35
CA ILE A 126 18.29 2.60 39.25
C ILE A 126 19.29 2.51 38.09
N THR A 127 19.74 1.30 37.77
CA THR A 127 20.75 1.05 36.73
C THR A 127 20.09 1.15 35.36
N CYS A 128 18.91 0.55 35.21
CA CYS A 128 18.12 0.68 33.99
C CYS A 128 17.70 2.14 33.73
N ARG A 129 17.32 2.88 34.77
CA ARG A 129 16.90 4.27 34.63
C ARG A 129 18.04 5.18 34.16
N LYS A 130 19.26 4.99 34.66
CA LYS A 130 20.47 5.69 34.19
C LYS A 130 20.78 5.47 32.71
N VAL A 131 20.51 4.29 32.18
CA VAL A 131 20.71 3.99 30.76
C VAL A 131 19.63 4.66 29.92
N ILE A 132 18.39 4.67 30.39
CA ILE A 132 17.28 5.31 29.68
C ILE A 132 17.48 6.83 29.62
N ASP A 133 17.93 7.45 30.72
CA ASP A 133 18.19 8.90 30.79
C ASP A 133 19.40 9.35 29.94
N SER A 134 20.19 8.42 29.39
CA SER A 134 21.34 8.75 28.53
C SER A 134 21.01 8.81 27.04
N PHE A 135 19.77 8.53 26.63
CA PHE A 135 19.28 8.60 25.25
C PHE A 135 18.33 9.79 25.06
#